data_AF-A0A6V7LXH3-F1
#
_entry.id   AF-A0A6V7LXH3-F1
#
_cell.length_a   1.000
_cell.length_b   1.000
_cell.length_c   1.000
_cell.angle_alpha   90.00
_cell.angle_beta   90.00
_cell.angle_gamma   90.00
#
_symmetry.space_group_name_H-M   'P 1'
#
loop_
_entity.id
_entity.type
_entity.pdbx_description
1 polymer ?
#
loop_
_entity_poly.entity_id
_entity_poly.type
_entity_poly.pdbx_seq_one_letter_code
_entity_poly.pdbx_strand_id
1 'polypeptide(L)'
;IGLYKFLHSVKLPDGSFAMHRNGEVDIRGVYCAIAVAKLTNIYTPVLFQNTEQWILQCQTWEGGFGGCPGMEAHGGYTYCGLASLVLLGKEHMCYIPSLLVLLTHSS
;
A
#
# COMPACT_ATOMS: atom_id res chain seq x y z
N ILE A 1 5.00 -20.73 8.44
CA ILE A 1 6.33 -20.67 7.77
C ILE A 1 6.23 -20.42 6.27
N GLY A 2 5.32 -21.07 5.53
CA GLY A 2 5.18 -20.86 4.07
C GLY A 2 4.80 -19.44 3.66
N LEU A 3 3.78 -18.85 4.31
CA LEU A 3 3.30 -17.50 3.98
C LEU A 3 4.36 -16.42 4.21
N TYR A 4 5.03 -16.40 5.37
CA TYR A 4 6.09 -15.43 5.65
C TYR A 4 7.23 -15.48 4.61
N LYS A 5 7.66 -16.69 4.22
CA LYS A 5 8.67 -16.87 3.16
C LYS A 5 8.16 -16.38 1.80
N PHE A 6 6.89 -16.59 1.49
CA PHE A 6 6.28 -16.08 0.27
C PHE A 6 6.28 -14.55 0.25
N LEU A 7 5.79 -13.90 1.31
CA LEU A 7 5.76 -12.43 1.43
C LEU A 7 7.17 -11.84 1.29
N HIS A 8 8.17 -12.44 1.94
CA HIS A 8 9.57 -12.04 1.74
C HIS A 8 10.03 -12.20 0.30
N SER A 9 9.62 -13.25 -0.41
CA SER A 9 10.03 -13.48 -1.79
C SER A 9 9.40 -12.53 -2.81
N VAL A 10 8.37 -11.78 -2.43
CA VAL A 10 7.74 -10.76 -3.28
C VAL A 10 7.93 -9.34 -2.77
N LYS A 11 8.60 -9.16 -1.62
CA LYS A 11 9.03 -7.85 -1.10
C LYS A 11 10.17 -7.31 -1.96
N LEU A 12 10.02 -6.09 -2.48
CA LEU A 12 11.05 -5.40 -3.26
C LEU A 12 11.85 -4.39 -2.41
N PRO A 13 13.07 -4.01 -2.86
CA PRO A 13 13.95 -3.12 -2.09
C PRO A 13 13.38 -1.73 -1.81
N ASP A 14 12.54 -1.22 -2.71
CA ASP A 14 11.93 0.11 -2.63
C ASP A 14 10.78 0.21 -1.60
N GLY A 15 10.32 -0.91 -1.05
CA GLY A 15 9.19 -0.93 -0.11
C GLY A 15 7.93 -1.58 -0.70
N SER A 16 7.87 -1.74 -2.01
CA SER A 16 6.72 -2.33 -2.71
C SER A 16 6.67 -3.86 -2.58
N PHE A 17 5.54 -4.43 -2.99
CA PHE A 17 5.34 -5.87 -3.06
C PHE A 17 4.81 -6.23 -4.44
N ALA A 18 5.42 -7.23 -5.09
CA ALA A 18 4.87 -7.84 -6.27
C ALA A 18 3.68 -8.74 -5.90
N MET A 19 2.69 -8.87 -6.79
CA MET A 19 1.52 -9.72 -6.54
C MET A 19 1.85 -11.20 -6.44
N HIS A 20 2.82 -11.62 -7.24
CA HIS A 20 3.44 -12.94 -7.22
C HIS A 20 4.88 -12.79 -7.70
N ARG A 21 5.63 -13.90 -7.70
CA ARG A 21 7.01 -13.89 -8.20
C ARG A 21 7.03 -13.43 -9.65
N ASN A 22 7.84 -12.40 -9.95
CA ASN A 22 7.94 -11.76 -11.26
C ASN A 22 6.61 -11.19 -11.80
N GLY A 23 5.63 -10.98 -10.93
CA GLY A 23 4.35 -10.37 -11.28
C GLY A 23 4.42 -8.85 -11.32
N GLU A 24 3.25 -8.25 -11.52
CA GLU A 24 3.11 -6.80 -11.46
C GLU A 24 3.34 -6.25 -10.05
N VAL A 25 3.71 -4.98 -10.00
CA VAL A 25 3.95 -4.23 -8.77
C VAL A 25 3.00 -3.04 -8.75
N ASP A 26 2.05 -3.10 -7.84
CA ASP A 26 1.19 -1.98 -7.52
C ASP A 26 0.71 -2.07 -6.06
N ILE A 27 0.04 -1.02 -5.61
CA ILE A 27 -0.35 -0.82 -4.22
C ILE A 27 -1.29 -1.90 -3.66
N ARG A 28 -1.97 -2.67 -4.53
CA ARG A 28 -2.78 -3.81 -4.08
C ARG A 28 -1.89 -4.89 -3.47
N GLY A 29 -0.70 -5.13 -4.02
CA GLY A 29 0.26 -6.10 -3.50
C GLY A 29 0.68 -5.77 -2.07
N VAL A 30 0.90 -4.48 -1.80
CA VAL A 30 1.20 -3.96 -0.46
C VAL A 30 0.04 -4.22 0.51
N TYR A 31 -1.18 -3.83 0.13
CA TYR A 31 -2.37 -4.04 0.96
C TYR A 31 -2.61 -5.51 1.27
N CYS A 32 -2.55 -6.38 0.26
CA CYS A 32 -2.70 -7.82 0.44
C CYS A 32 -1.65 -8.36 1.40
N ALA A 33 -0.37 -8.00 1.20
CA ALA A 33 0.72 -8.47 2.06
C ALA A 33 0.54 -8.06 3.52
N ILE A 34 0.20 -6.79 3.80
CA ILE A 34 0.07 -6.32 5.17
C ILE A 34 -1.21 -6.84 5.85
N ALA A 35 -2.33 -6.91 5.13
CA ALA A 35 -3.57 -7.43 5.67
C ALA A 35 -3.40 -8.89 6.12
N VAL A 36 -2.87 -9.77 5.26
CA VAL A 36 -2.67 -11.18 5.63
C VAL A 36 -1.61 -11.32 6.72
N ALA A 37 -0.55 -10.49 6.71
CA ALA A 37 0.48 -10.55 7.74
C ALA A 37 -0.05 -10.16 9.13
N LYS A 38 -0.92 -9.14 9.22
CA LYS A 38 -1.57 -8.72 10.45
C LYS A 38 -2.59 -9.75 10.93
N LEU A 39 -3.48 -10.21 10.05
CA LEU A 39 -4.53 -11.17 10.38
C LEU A 39 -3.97 -12.51 10.87
N THR A 40 -2.84 -12.96 10.30
CA THR A 40 -2.19 -14.22 10.68
C THR A 40 -1.09 -14.06 11.73
N ASN A 41 -0.92 -12.86 12.28
CA ASN A 41 0.08 -12.53 13.30
C ASN A 41 1.53 -12.89 12.91
N ILE A 42 1.90 -12.66 11.65
CA ILE A 42 3.27 -12.85 11.13
C ILE A 42 3.94 -11.54 10.70
N TYR A 43 3.29 -10.41 10.99
CA TYR A 43 3.83 -9.08 10.74
C TYR A 43 5.16 -8.88 11.47
N THR A 44 6.15 -8.34 10.77
CA THR A 44 7.40 -7.87 11.38
C THR A 44 7.76 -6.50 10.79
N PRO A 45 8.37 -5.59 11.58
CA PRO A 45 8.81 -4.29 11.06
C PRO A 45 9.76 -4.41 9.86
N VAL A 46 10.61 -5.45 9.85
CA VAL A 46 11.57 -5.71 8.77
C VAL A 46 10.87 -6.07 7.46
N LEU A 47 9.78 -6.86 7.50
CA LEU A 47 9.06 -7.26 6.29
C LEU A 47 8.44 -6.06 5.54
N PHE A 48 8.01 -5.03 6.28
CA PHE A 48 7.35 -3.84 5.73
C PHE A 48 8.24 -2.59 5.78
N GLN A 49 9.55 -2.76 5.87
CA GLN A 49 10.48 -1.65 5.85
C GLN A 49 10.37 -0.85 4.54
N ASN A 50 10.26 0.47 4.66
CA ASN A 50 10.10 1.46 3.59
C ASN A 50 8.76 1.38 2.84
N THR A 51 7.85 0.48 3.23
CA THR A 51 6.56 0.31 2.55
C THR A 51 5.69 1.56 2.67
N GLU A 52 5.71 2.25 3.80
CA GLU A 52 5.00 3.53 3.99
C GLU A 52 5.50 4.61 3.02
N GLN A 53 6.81 4.68 2.78
CA GLN A 53 7.39 5.69 1.88
C GLN A 53 6.97 5.42 0.43
N TRP A 54 6.98 4.16 0.02
CA TRP A 54 6.52 3.78 -1.32
C TRP A 54 5.03 4.05 -1.52
N ILE A 55 4.18 3.78 -0.51
CA ILE A 55 2.75 4.13 -0.56
C ILE A 55 2.57 5.63 -0.74
N LEU A 56 3.32 6.47 0.00
CA LEU A 56 3.20 7.93 -0.09
C LEU A 56 3.59 8.47 -1.47
N GLN A 57 4.54 7.85 -2.15
CA GLN A 57 4.88 8.20 -3.54
C GLN A 57 3.75 7.88 -4.54
N CYS A 58 2.81 7.01 -4.15
CA CYS A 58 1.62 6.72 -4.96
C CYS A 58 0.49 7.74 -4.73
N GLN A 59 0.60 8.62 -3.73
CA GLN A 59 -0.38 9.70 -3.55
C GLN A 59 -0.19 10.76 -4.64
N THR A 60 -1.30 11.13 -5.27
CA THR A 60 -1.32 12.04 -6.41
C THR A 60 -1.68 13.47 -5.98
N TRP A 61 -1.54 14.42 -6.91
CA TRP A 61 -2.00 15.80 -6.71
C TRP A 61 -3.52 15.90 -6.54
N GLU A 62 -4.27 14.90 -7.02
CA GLU A 62 -5.73 14.78 -6.86
C GLU A 62 -6.12 14.38 -5.42
N GLY A 63 -5.14 13.97 -4.61
CA GLY A 63 -5.32 13.56 -3.22
C GLY A 63 -5.53 12.07 -3.01
N GLY A 64 -6.04 11.35 -4.03
CA GLY A 64 -6.14 9.90 -4.04
C GLY A 64 -4.80 9.22 -4.34
N PHE A 65 -4.80 7.88 -4.33
CA PHE A 65 -3.62 7.08 -4.67
C PHE A 65 -3.79 6.42 -6.05
N GLY A 66 -2.70 6.40 -6.80
CA GLY A 66 -2.54 5.59 -8.00
C GLY A 66 -1.99 4.19 -7.71
N GLY A 67 -1.91 3.35 -8.74
CA GLY A 67 -1.42 1.98 -8.61
C GLY A 67 0.06 1.91 -8.25
N CYS A 68 0.86 2.81 -8.82
CA CYS A 68 2.28 3.00 -8.53
C CYS A 68 2.63 4.50 -8.67
N PRO A 69 3.84 4.93 -8.27
CA PRO A 69 4.21 6.34 -8.35
C PRO A 69 4.04 6.93 -9.76
N GLY A 70 3.36 8.08 -9.84
CA GLY A 70 3.10 8.79 -11.10
C GLY A 70 1.84 8.40 -11.86
N MET A 71 1.04 7.44 -11.35
CA MET A 71 -0.24 7.06 -11.95
C MET A 71 -1.40 7.92 -11.43
N GLU A 72 -2.49 8.00 -12.21
CA GLU A 72 -3.74 8.69 -11.84
C GLU A 72 -4.37 8.12 -10.57
N ALA A 73 -5.05 8.97 -9.80
CA ALA A 73 -5.82 8.52 -8.65
C ALA A 73 -6.94 7.58 -9.08
N HIS A 74 -7.09 6.47 -8.35
CA HIS A 74 -8.20 5.54 -8.57
C HIS A 74 -8.78 5.10 -7.24
N GLY A 75 -10.11 5.00 -7.13
CA GLY A 75 -10.78 4.65 -5.87
C GLY A 75 -10.28 3.35 -5.24
N GLY A 76 -10.07 2.31 -6.06
CA GLY A 76 -9.56 1.02 -5.57
C GLY A 76 -8.12 1.09 -5.04
N TYR A 77 -7.24 1.84 -5.70
CA TYR A 77 -5.85 2.02 -5.27
C TYR A 77 -5.77 2.95 -4.06
N THR A 78 -6.65 3.96 -4.01
CA THR A 78 -6.85 4.85 -2.87
C THR A 78 -7.23 4.07 -1.61
N TYR A 79 -8.18 3.14 -1.70
CA TYR A 79 -8.51 2.24 -0.60
C TYR A 79 -7.30 1.43 -0.14
N CYS A 80 -6.61 0.76 -1.08
CA CYS A 80 -5.45 -0.07 -0.76
C CYS A 80 -4.33 0.73 -0.07
N GLY A 81 -4.04 1.94 -0.56
CA GLY A 81 -3.02 2.82 0.00
C GLY A 81 -3.38 3.29 1.41
N LEU A 82 -4.56 3.88 1.59
CA LEU A 82 -5.01 4.37 2.89
C LEU A 82 -5.09 3.23 3.92
N ALA A 83 -5.73 2.11 3.56
CA ALA A 83 -5.87 0.97 4.46
C ALA A 83 -4.50 0.40 4.85
N SER A 84 -3.53 0.36 3.92
CA SER A 84 -2.16 -0.06 4.23
C SER A 84 -1.48 0.89 5.22
N LEU A 85 -1.62 2.21 5.05
CA LEU A 85 -1.08 3.19 6.00
C LEU A 85 -1.72 3.04 7.39
N VAL A 86 -3.03 2.83 7.47
CA VAL A 86 -3.73 2.56 8.75
C VAL A 86 -3.20 1.29 9.41
N LEU A 87 -3.02 0.20 8.64
CA LEU A 87 -2.47 -1.06 9.17
C LEU A 87 -1.00 -0.93 9.62
N LEU A 88 -0.24 0.01 9.03
CA LEU A 88 1.11 0.38 9.46
C LEU A 88 1.13 1.34 10.66
N GLY A 89 0.00 1.95 11.04
CA GLY A 89 -0.05 3.05 12.03
C GLY A 89 0.63 4.33 11.51
N LYS A 90 0.50 4.59 10.20
CA LYS A 90 1.15 5.68 9.45
C LYS A 90 0.13 6.55 8.69
N GLU A 91 -1.15 6.46 9.02
CA GLU A 91 -2.24 7.20 8.38
C GLU A 91 -2.06 8.73 8.45
N HIS A 92 -1.42 9.23 9.51
CA HIS A 92 -1.10 10.66 9.69
C HIS A 92 -0.11 11.21 8.65
N MET A 93 0.58 10.33 7.91
CA MET A 93 1.50 10.76 6.84
C MET A 93 0.78 11.10 5.53
N CYS A 94 -0.48 10.66 5.38
CA CYS A 94 -1.29 10.93 4.20
C CYS A 94 -1.82 12.37 4.22
N TYR A 95 -1.86 13.03 3.06
CA TYR A 95 -2.53 14.32 2.94
C TYR A 95 -4.07 14.15 2.88
N ILE A 96 -4.72 14.17 4.04
CA ILE A 96 -6.16 13.88 4.21
C ILE A 96 -7.13 14.89 3.55
N PRO A 97 -6.86 16.22 3.49
CA PRO A 97 -7.84 17.17 2.94
C PRO A 97 -8.24 16.89 1.49
N SER A 98 -7.28 16.57 0.61
CA SER A 98 -7.57 16.25 -0.80
C SER A 98 -8.20 14.85 -0.97
N LEU A 99 -7.87 13.91 -0.09
CA LEU A 99 -8.46 12.57 -0.10
C LEU A 99 -9.96 12.59 0.18
N LEU A 100 -10.41 13.42 1.13
CA LEU A 100 -11.83 13.57 1.45
C LEU A 100 -12.61 14.22 0.30
N VAL A 101 -12.00 15.15 -0.44
CA VAL A 101 -12.61 15.75 -1.63
C VAL A 101 -12.88 14.69 -2.70
N LEU A 102 -11.90 13.84 -3.01
CA LEU A 102 -12.07 12.77 -4.01
C LEU A 102 -13.17 11.77 -3.60
N LEU A 103 -13.22 11.37 -2.32
CA LEU A 103 -14.24 10.44 -1.82
C LEU A 103 -15.65 11.04 -1.79
N THR A 104 -15.78 12.35 -1.61
CA THR A 104 -17.09 13.03 -1.52
C THR A 104 -17.63 13.50 -2.86
N HIS A 105 -16.77 13.75 -3.86
CA HIS A 105 -17.16 14.24 -5.19
C HIS A 105 -17.33 13.11 -6.23
N SER A 106 -16.92 11.88 -5.91
CA SER A 106 -17.08 10.71 -6.80
C SER A 106 -18.35 9.88 -6.51
N SER A 107 -19.33 10.44 -5.77
CA SER A 107 -20.60 9.79 -5.40
C SER A 107 -21.81 10.52 -5.98
#